data_AF-A0A173H029-F1
#
_entry.id   AF-A0A173H029-F1
#
_cell.length_a   1.000
_cell.length_b   1.000
_cell.length_c   1.000
_cell.angle_alpha   90.00
_cell.angle_beta   90.00
_cell.angle_gamma   90.00
#
_symmetry.space_group_name_H-M   'P 1'
#
loop_
_entity.id
_entity.type
_entity.pdbx_description
1 polymer ?
#
loop_
_entity_poly.entity_id
_entity_poly.type
_entity_poly.pdbx_seq_one_letter_code
_entity_poly.pdbx_strand_id
1 'polypeptide(L)'
;MAWMAWEGRGGAGDARSPLDALTHIANVLAEGEMSDHVWIVDSAVAEAAPRSSARPRRSRRASLPSAVATWFQPSPARERPLLYLLHSPTLRGVLTAGVEAMGLGAGIEAAPNNVNNANDAADVATLRGRREPAGTLRRGIFLNDAALWSPDRLKRVRPELPLWLAAQPEWLPYDPASAQELHALLCAALDALYVQGESGFCYLSAHDVPSIEGPPLGPADAHDAFRGMYRLRALPGTHPPYVIRLCGAGRALANVLEAARWLQLDWGVACEVWSCPSYTRLAREAGDAGRMAMLHGESTARVPHVMRCLGDGRAPVLAVTGYARHIANQIGAFVPARFAALGSDDTDALGGKDEGGESLKSGDTPGVRWIVLNALRLLVSDGVLPRERIAEATRRYGVV
;
A
#
# COMPACT_ATOMS: atom_id res chain seq x y z
N MET A 1 -10.84 21.52 11.32
CA MET A 1 -12.08 21.81 12.07
C MET A 1 -13.27 20.97 11.56
N ALA A 2 -13.63 21.00 10.27
CA ALA A 2 -14.68 20.12 9.72
C ALA A 2 -14.34 18.62 9.78
N TRP A 3 -13.06 18.24 9.61
CA TRP A 3 -12.59 16.86 9.73
C TRP A 3 -12.69 16.27 11.15
N MET A 4 -12.52 17.09 12.20
CA MET A 4 -12.71 16.64 13.58
C MET A 4 -14.19 16.43 13.93
N ALA A 5 -15.11 17.07 13.20
CA ALA A 5 -16.54 16.78 13.32
C ALA A 5 -16.95 15.46 12.63
N TRP A 6 -16.12 14.92 11.73
CA TRP A 6 -16.29 13.62 11.09
C TRP A 6 -15.95 12.45 12.03
N GLU A 7 -14.90 12.56 12.86
CA GLU A 7 -14.60 11.56 13.91
C GLU A 7 -15.76 11.36 14.90
N GLY A 8 -16.57 12.40 15.13
CA GLY A 8 -17.73 12.37 16.01
C GLY A 8 -19.02 11.80 15.40
N ARG A 9 -19.10 11.60 14.08
CA ARG A 9 -20.32 11.14 13.36
C ARG A 9 -20.22 9.71 12.84
N GLY A 10 -19.31 8.92 13.41
CA GLY A 10 -19.07 7.53 13.04
C GLY A 10 -17.93 7.45 12.04
N GLY A 11 -16.72 7.18 12.53
CA GLY A 11 -15.57 6.86 11.69
C GLY A 11 -15.82 5.63 10.81
N ALA A 12 -14.79 4.86 10.46
CA ALA A 12 -14.95 3.61 9.70
C ALA A 12 -15.81 2.50 10.39
N GLY A 13 -16.65 2.83 11.37
CA GLY A 13 -17.29 1.98 12.37
C GLY A 13 -18.25 0.91 11.86
N ASP A 14 -18.53 0.83 10.56
CA ASP A 14 -19.25 -0.29 9.93
C ASP A 14 -18.59 -0.80 8.63
N ALA A 15 -17.45 -0.21 8.24
CA ALA A 15 -16.73 -0.59 7.04
C ALA A 15 -16.04 -1.94 7.24
N ARG A 16 -16.42 -2.92 6.41
CA ARG A 16 -15.96 -4.29 6.57
C ARG A 16 -14.66 -4.57 5.85
N SER A 17 -14.19 -3.73 4.94
CA SER A 17 -12.93 -3.88 4.19
C SER A 17 -12.30 -2.52 3.91
N PRO A 18 -11.02 -2.45 3.53
CA PRO A 18 -10.44 -1.21 3.00
C PRO A 18 -11.26 -0.62 1.84
N LEU A 19 -11.79 -1.45 0.93
CA LEU A 19 -12.63 -0.96 -0.15
C LEU A 19 -13.97 -0.38 0.33
N ASP A 20 -14.60 -1.01 1.32
CA ASP A 20 -15.83 -0.46 1.93
C ASP A 20 -15.55 0.85 2.65
N ALA A 21 -14.42 0.96 3.34
CA ALA A 21 -14.01 2.19 4.01
C ALA A 21 -13.78 3.31 2.99
N LEU A 22 -13.12 3.01 1.87
CA LEU A 22 -12.95 3.95 0.76
C LEU A 22 -14.29 4.42 0.21
N THR A 23 -15.22 3.48 -0.03
CA THR A 23 -16.56 3.77 -0.56
C THR A 23 -17.36 4.61 0.42
N HIS A 24 -17.31 4.28 1.71
CA HIS A 24 -17.99 5.03 2.76
C HIS A 24 -17.42 6.45 2.90
N ILE A 25 -16.09 6.58 2.92
CA ILE A 25 -15.40 7.88 2.96
C ILE A 25 -15.82 8.72 1.74
N ALA A 26 -15.84 8.12 0.54
CA ALA A 26 -16.34 8.80 -0.64
C ALA A 26 -17.79 9.25 -0.45
N ASN A 27 -18.72 8.37 -0.10
CA ASN A 27 -20.14 8.73 0.03
C ASN A 27 -20.39 9.83 1.07
N VAL A 28 -19.77 9.75 2.26
CA VAL A 28 -19.90 10.76 3.31
C VAL A 28 -19.41 12.13 2.83
N LEU A 29 -18.32 12.13 2.09
CA LEU A 29 -17.74 13.33 1.52
C LEU A 29 -18.68 13.94 0.46
N ALA A 30 -19.39 13.13 -0.34
CA ALA A 30 -20.42 13.62 -1.27
C ALA A 30 -21.68 14.19 -0.60
N GLU A 31 -22.11 13.62 0.53
CA GLU A 31 -23.44 13.89 1.12
C GLU A 31 -23.44 15.01 2.19
N GLY A 32 -22.30 15.41 2.76
CA GLY A 32 -22.25 16.38 3.87
C GLY A 32 -22.41 17.86 3.48
N GLU A 33 -22.52 18.76 4.48
CA GLU A 33 -22.35 20.23 4.34
C GLU A 33 -20.99 20.65 3.72
N MET A 34 -20.12 19.66 3.50
CA MET A 34 -18.87 19.81 2.78
C MET A 34 -19.03 19.67 1.25
N SER A 35 -20.21 19.34 0.71
CA SER A 35 -20.44 19.16 -0.74
C SER A 35 -20.08 20.39 -1.59
N ASP A 36 -20.10 21.60 -1.02
CA ASP A 36 -19.59 22.82 -1.68
C ASP A 36 -18.05 22.91 -1.70
N HIS A 37 -17.38 22.13 -0.84
CA HIS A 37 -15.93 22.04 -0.65
C HIS A 37 -15.35 20.69 -1.13
N VAL A 38 -16.21 19.80 -1.60
CA VAL A 38 -15.93 18.39 -1.82
C VAL A 38 -16.72 17.91 -3.02
N TRP A 39 -15.99 17.48 -4.04
CA TRP A 39 -16.55 17.09 -5.32
C TRP A 39 -16.23 15.62 -5.52
N ILE A 40 -17.20 14.85 -6.02
CA ILE A 40 -17.06 13.42 -6.29
C ILE A 40 -17.41 13.16 -7.75
N VAL A 41 -16.47 12.63 -8.51
CA VAL A 41 -16.68 12.25 -9.91
C VAL A 41 -16.95 10.76 -10.03
N ASP A 42 -18.20 10.42 -10.33
CA ASP A 42 -18.61 9.05 -10.64
C ASP A 42 -18.25 8.71 -12.09
N SER A 43 -17.49 7.63 -12.27
CA SER A 43 -17.04 7.15 -13.57
C SER A 43 -18.15 6.53 -14.42
N ALA A 44 -19.30 6.19 -13.82
CA ALA A 44 -20.43 5.57 -14.53
C ALA A 44 -21.29 6.59 -15.33
N VAL A 45 -21.23 7.88 -14.99
CA VAL A 45 -22.15 8.88 -15.57
C VAL A 45 -21.64 9.52 -16.88
N ALA A 46 -20.37 9.29 -17.23
CA ALA A 46 -19.80 9.81 -18.48
C ALA A 46 -20.33 9.13 -19.77
N GLU A 47 -21.15 8.08 -19.66
CA GLU A 47 -21.76 7.41 -20.82
C GLU A 47 -23.16 7.94 -21.21
N ALA A 48 -23.75 8.88 -20.47
CA ALA A 48 -25.13 9.32 -20.72
C ALA A 48 -25.30 10.86 -20.82
N ALA A 49 -25.04 11.43 -22.01
CA ALA A 49 -25.64 12.70 -22.44
C ALA A 49 -25.95 12.65 -23.95
N PRO A 50 -27.02 13.34 -24.42
CA PRO A 50 -27.86 12.85 -25.50
C PRO A 50 -27.24 13.02 -26.90
N ARG A 51 -27.41 11.99 -27.72
CA ARG A 51 -27.05 12.00 -29.15
C ARG A 51 -27.91 13.00 -29.91
N SER A 52 -27.33 14.14 -30.27
CA SER A 52 -27.76 14.93 -31.44
C SER A 52 -27.02 14.44 -32.68
N SER A 53 -27.77 14.33 -33.78
CA SER A 53 -27.48 13.62 -35.01
C SER A 53 -26.30 14.16 -35.84
N ALA A 54 -25.28 13.32 -36.11
CA ALA A 54 -24.51 13.30 -37.37
C ALA A 54 -23.63 12.03 -37.50
N ARG A 55 -23.50 11.51 -38.71
CA ARG A 55 -22.91 10.21 -39.13
C ARG A 55 -21.49 9.88 -38.62
N PRO A 56 -21.11 8.57 -38.54
CA PRO A 56 -19.89 8.12 -37.86
C PRO A 56 -18.64 8.25 -38.75
N ARG A 57 -17.59 8.89 -38.22
CA ARG A 57 -16.21 8.71 -38.70
C ARG A 57 -15.49 7.70 -37.79
N ARG A 58 -14.88 6.71 -38.46
CA ARG A 58 -13.99 5.64 -37.99
C ARG A 58 -13.52 5.72 -36.52
N SER A 59 -13.84 4.64 -35.81
CA SER A 59 -13.38 4.18 -34.50
C SER A 59 -12.01 4.72 -34.05
N ARG A 60 -12.02 5.74 -33.18
CA ARG A 60 -11.10 5.79 -32.05
C ARG A 60 -11.77 4.98 -30.94
N ARG A 61 -11.23 3.81 -30.58
CA ARG A 61 -11.59 3.16 -29.32
C ARG A 61 -11.29 4.19 -28.23
N ALA A 62 -12.34 4.74 -27.62
CA ALA A 62 -12.18 5.53 -26.40
C ALA A 62 -11.54 4.59 -25.37
N SER A 63 -10.29 4.84 -25.02
CA SER A 63 -9.66 4.20 -23.88
C SER A 63 -10.44 4.65 -22.65
N LEU A 64 -11.09 3.72 -21.96
CA LEU A 64 -11.65 3.97 -20.64
C LEU A 64 -10.55 4.62 -19.77
N PRO A 65 -10.84 5.74 -19.07
CA PRO A 65 -9.84 6.34 -18.19
C PRO A 65 -9.53 5.36 -17.05
N SER A 66 -8.29 4.85 -17.01
CA SER A 66 -7.81 3.95 -15.94
C SER A 66 -7.56 4.67 -14.61
N ALA A 67 -7.78 5.98 -14.58
CA ALA A 67 -7.62 6.86 -13.44
C ALA A 67 -8.72 7.92 -13.54
N VAL A 68 -9.46 8.12 -12.46
CA VAL A 68 -10.47 9.17 -12.37
C VAL A 68 -10.09 10.05 -11.19
N ALA A 69 -9.82 11.32 -11.48
CA ALA A 69 -9.64 12.33 -10.45
C ALA A 69 -10.98 12.51 -9.77
N THR A 70 -11.04 12.22 -8.48
CA THR A 70 -12.33 12.23 -7.77
C THR A 70 -12.67 13.61 -7.23
N TRP A 71 -11.75 14.59 -7.17
CA TRP A 71 -11.92 15.88 -6.47
C TRP A 71 -11.35 17.10 -7.23
N PHE A 72 -12.20 18.10 -7.54
CA PHE A 72 -11.84 19.38 -8.19
C PHE A 72 -12.60 20.58 -7.58
N GLN A 73 -12.08 21.80 -7.65
CA GLN A 73 -12.88 23.04 -7.51
C GLN A 73 -12.72 23.89 -8.79
N PRO A 74 -13.76 24.60 -9.30
CA PRO A 74 -13.58 25.53 -10.42
C PRO A 74 -12.97 26.84 -9.90
N SER A 75 -11.67 27.02 -10.09
CA SER A 75 -10.94 28.29 -9.86
C SER A 75 -10.17 28.69 -11.12
N PRO A 76 -10.06 29.99 -11.46
CA PRO A 76 -9.36 30.44 -12.68
C PRO A 76 -7.85 30.16 -12.68
N ALA A 77 -7.26 29.79 -11.54
CA ALA A 77 -5.92 29.23 -11.47
C ALA A 77 -6.02 27.70 -11.49
N ARG A 78 -5.40 27.04 -12.47
CA ARG A 78 -5.41 25.57 -12.65
C ARG A 78 -4.92 24.83 -11.38
N GLU A 79 -5.83 24.49 -10.48
CA GLU A 79 -5.53 23.65 -9.31
C GLU A 79 -5.69 22.15 -9.63
N ARG A 80 -4.89 21.33 -8.94
CA ARG A 80 -4.66 19.91 -9.23
C ARG A 80 -5.50 19.01 -8.30
N PRO A 81 -5.85 17.78 -8.72
CA PRO A 81 -6.63 16.85 -7.90
C PRO A 81 -5.93 16.49 -6.58
N LEU A 82 -6.71 16.47 -5.49
CA LEU A 82 -6.22 16.06 -4.17
C LEU A 82 -6.07 14.53 -4.06
N LEU A 83 -7.05 13.81 -4.64
CA LEU A 83 -7.22 12.35 -4.56
C LEU A 83 -7.48 11.79 -5.97
N TYR A 84 -6.82 10.69 -6.28
CA TYR A 84 -6.99 9.94 -7.54
C TYR A 84 -7.55 8.56 -7.22
N LEU A 85 -8.73 8.23 -7.76
CA LEU A 85 -9.27 6.87 -7.69
C LEU A 85 -8.87 6.11 -8.96
N LEU A 86 -8.10 5.05 -8.77
CA LEU A 86 -7.58 4.23 -9.84
C LEU A 86 -8.35 2.92 -9.89
N HIS A 87 -9.08 2.74 -10.98
CA HIS A 87 -9.81 1.50 -11.25
C HIS A 87 -8.89 0.55 -12.03
N SER A 88 -8.57 -0.62 -11.46
CA SER A 88 -7.76 -1.63 -12.15
C SER A 88 -6.40 -1.11 -12.69
N PRO A 89 -5.50 -0.59 -11.83
CA PRO A 89 -4.37 0.18 -12.25
C PRO A 89 -3.34 -0.70 -12.95
N THR A 90 -3.08 -0.31 -14.18
CA THR A 90 -1.83 -0.65 -14.85
C THR A 90 -0.77 0.38 -14.47
N LEU A 91 0.51 0.02 -14.59
CA LEU A 91 1.61 0.97 -14.47
C LEU A 91 1.37 2.24 -15.32
N ARG A 92 0.83 2.07 -16.54
CA ARG A 92 0.47 3.18 -17.42
C ARG A 92 -0.58 4.12 -16.79
N GLY A 93 -1.59 3.58 -16.13
CA GLY A 93 -2.63 4.36 -15.46
C GLY A 93 -2.06 5.22 -14.33
N VAL A 94 -1.23 4.61 -13.48
CA VAL A 94 -0.54 5.30 -12.38
C VAL A 94 0.41 6.38 -12.92
N LEU A 95 1.18 6.08 -13.96
CA LEU A 95 2.07 7.06 -14.59
C LEU A 95 1.31 8.23 -15.20
N THR A 96 0.18 7.97 -15.85
CA THR A 96 -0.66 9.02 -16.46
C THR A 96 -1.19 9.96 -15.38
N ALA A 97 -1.74 9.39 -14.31
CA ALA A 97 -2.24 10.16 -13.17
C ALA A 97 -1.10 10.89 -12.43
N GLY A 98 0.09 10.29 -12.35
CA GLY A 98 1.30 10.93 -11.81
C GLY A 98 1.79 12.12 -12.64
N VAL A 99 1.77 12.03 -13.98
CA VAL A 99 2.09 13.15 -14.89
C VAL A 99 1.13 14.31 -14.69
N GLU A 100 -0.15 14.02 -14.48
CA GLU A 100 -1.17 15.02 -14.15
C GLU A 100 -0.91 15.65 -12.78
N ALA A 101 -0.62 14.84 -11.76
CA ALA A 101 -0.30 15.33 -10.41
C ALA A 101 0.98 16.19 -10.38
N MET A 102 1.96 15.89 -11.25
CA MET A 102 3.15 16.72 -11.48
C MET A 102 2.85 17.97 -12.32
N GLY A 103 1.68 18.05 -12.96
CA GLY A 103 1.23 19.10 -13.87
C GLY A 103 2.09 19.27 -15.11
N LEU A 104 2.70 18.17 -15.56
CA LEU A 104 3.49 18.09 -16.77
C LEU A 104 2.61 17.90 -18.03
N GLY A 105 1.31 17.62 -17.87
CA GLY A 105 0.35 17.43 -18.97
C GLY A 105 -0.11 18.71 -19.68
N ALA A 106 0.15 19.88 -19.10
CA ALA A 106 -0.32 21.17 -19.64
C ALA A 106 0.42 21.67 -20.90
N GLY A 107 1.44 20.94 -21.39
CA GLY A 107 2.31 21.36 -22.48
C GLY A 107 2.14 20.64 -23.83
N ILE A 108 1.23 19.66 -23.95
CA ILE A 108 1.10 18.85 -25.18
C ILE A 108 -0.05 19.32 -26.10
N GLU A 109 -1.00 20.12 -25.59
CA GLU A 109 -2.07 20.73 -26.41
C GLU A 109 -1.84 22.22 -26.64
N ALA A 110 -0.85 22.56 -27.49
CA ALA A 110 -0.82 23.79 -28.30
C ALA A 110 0.53 23.89 -29.06
N ALA A 111 0.87 22.92 -29.89
CA ALA A 111 1.75 23.21 -31.01
C ALA A 111 0.87 23.69 -32.17
N PRO A 112 0.90 24.98 -32.56
CA PRO A 112 0.21 25.41 -33.76
C PRO A 112 0.80 24.63 -34.95
N ASN A 113 -0.06 23.92 -35.66
CA ASN A 113 0.23 23.29 -36.96
C ASN A 113 0.49 24.37 -38.02
N ASN A 114 1.61 25.10 -37.92
CA ASN A 114 2.23 25.75 -39.06
C ASN A 114 3.61 26.30 -38.66
N VAL A 115 4.67 25.55 -38.98
CA VAL A 115 6.04 26.12 -38.98
C VAL A 115 6.72 25.68 -40.26
N ASN A 116 6.34 26.31 -41.37
CA ASN A 116 7.19 26.44 -42.54
C ASN A 116 7.88 27.80 -42.44
N ASN A 117 9.04 27.85 -41.79
CA ASN A 117 10.15 28.71 -42.19
C ASN A 117 11.39 28.41 -41.34
N ALA A 118 12.49 28.16 -42.03
CA ALA A 118 13.81 28.03 -41.44
C ALA A 118 14.32 29.43 -41.08
N ASN A 119 14.11 29.88 -39.83
CA ASN A 119 14.89 31.00 -39.28
C ASN A 119 14.94 31.15 -37.75
N ASP A 120 14.42 30.24 -36.94
CA ASP A 120 14.40 30.40 -35.47
C ASP A 120 15.39 29.46 -34.74
N ALA A 121 16.66 29.47 -35.16
CA ALA A 121 17.74 28.84 -34.39
C ALA A 121 18.16 29.66 -33.14
N ALA A 122 17.58 30.85 -32.95
CA ALA A 122 17.85 31.73 -31.80
C ALA A 122 16.97 31.44 -30.57
N ASP A 123 15.85 30.72 -30.71
CA ASP A 123 14.88 30.53 -29.62
C ASP A 123 15.16 29.34 -28.69
N VAL A 124 16.13 28.48 -29.04
CA VAL A 124 16.50 27.32 -28.20
C VAL A 124 17.32 27.74 -26.97
N ALA A 125 17.96 28.91 -27.00
CA ALA A 125 18.73 29.44 -25.86
C ALA A 125 17.83 30.16 -24.83
N THR A 126 16.68 30.70 -25.24
CA THR A 126 15.77 31.47 -24.38
C THR A 126 14.87 30.59 -23.49
N LEU A 127 14.85 29.27 -23.73
CA LEU A 127 14.11 28.30 -22.91
C LEU A 127 14.81 27.92 -21.60
N ARG A 128 16.07 28.30 -21.39
CA ARG A 128 16.80 28.05 -20.12
C ARG A 128 16.53 29.09 -19.03
N GLY A 129 15.79 30.16 -19.34
CA GLY A 129 15.58 31.31 -18.46
C GLY A 129 14.17 31.48 -17.88
N ARG A 130 13.26 30.52 -18.08
CA ARG A 130 11.96 30.57 -17.38
C ARG A 130 12.17 30.11 -15.95
N ARG A 131 12.17 31.07 -15.01
CA ARG A 131 11.90 30.83 -13.59
C ARG A 131 10.78 29.79 -13.48
N GLU A 132 11.06 28.68 -12.80
CA GLU A 132 10.02 27.73 -12.42
C GLU A 132 8.88 28.52 -11.77
N PRO A 133 7.63 28.36 -12.23
CA PRO A 133 6.51 29.02 -11.57
C PRO A 133 6.49 28.53 -10.12
N ALA A 134 6.56 29.47 -9.18
CA ALA A 134 6.42 29.18 -7.76
C ALA A 134 5.14 28.35 -7.55
N GLY A 135 5.31 27.09 -7.10
CA GLY A 135 4.19 26.23 -6.72
C GLY A 135 3.87 25.05 -7.64
N THR A 136 4.83 24.40 -8.30
CA THR A 136 4.59 23.04 -8.83
C THR A 136 4.40 22.07 -7.66
N LEU A 137 3.16 21.89 -7.23
CA LEU A 137 2.75 20.97 -6.17
C LEU A 137 3.00 19.52 -6.62
N ARG A 138 4.21 18.99 -6.36
CA ARG A 138 4.60 17.59 -6.61
C ARG A 138 4.06 16.71 -5.49
N ARG A 139 2.74 16.63 -5.38
CA ARG A 139 2.05 15.84 -4.37
C ARG A 139 0.77 15.22 -4.91
N GLY A 140 0.34 14.11 -4.32
CA GLY A 140 -0.90 13.44 -4.68
C GLY A 140 -1.15 12.18 -3.87
N ILE A 141 -2.42 11.85 -3.68
CA ILE A 141 -2.84 10.61 -3.02
C ILE A 141 -3.59 9.76 -4.05
N PHE A 142 -3.15 8.53 -4.25
CA PHE A 142 -3.68 7.58 -5.22
C PHE A 142 -4.30 6.41 -4.47
N LEU A 143 -5.60 6.22 -4.64
CA LEU A 143 -6.39 5.16 -4.05
C LEU A 143 -6.68 4.15 -5.15
N ASN A 144 -6.30 2.89 -4.93
CA ASN A 144 -6.54 1.82 -5.88
C ASN A 144 -7.61 0.87 -5.35
N ASP A 145 -8.65 0.61 -6.12
CA ASP A 145 -9.73 -0.34 -5.77
C ASP A 145 -9.50 -1.78 -6.27
N ALA A 146 -8.40 -2.02 -6.98
CA ALA A 146 -8.14 -3.29 -7.64
C ALA A 146 -7.73 -4.36 -6.65
N ALA A 147 -8.42 -5.49 -6.70
CA ALA A 147 -8.11 -6.64 -5.88
C ALA A 147 -6.79 -7.28 -6.31
N LEU A 148 -5.92 -7.60 -5.34
CA LEU A 148 -4.69 -8.38 -5.58
C LEU A 148 -4.99 -9.74 -6.20
N TRP A 149 -6.14 -10.31 -5.85
CA TRP A 149 -6.70 -11.50 -6.46
C TRP A 149 -8.13 -11.23 -6.90
N SER A 150 -8.37 -11.33 -8.22
CA SER A 150 -9.72 -11.33 -8.81
C SER A 150 -9.79 -12.41 -9.89
N PRO A 151 -10.85 -13.21 -10.00
CA PRO A 151 -11.02 -14.12 -11.14
C PRO A 151 -10.97 -13.34 -12.48
N ASP A 152 -11.36 -12.06 -12.45
CA ASP A 152 -11.14 -11.15 -13.56
C ASP A 152 -9.68 -10.68 -13.60
N ARG A 153 -8.93 -11.11 -14.62
CA ARG A 153 -7.54 -10.69 -14.84
C ARG A 153 -7.39 -9.19 -15.08
N LEU A 154 -8.46 -8.51 -15.49
CA LEU A 154 -8.43 -7.06 -15.69
C LEU A 154 -8.44 -6.29 -14.37
N LYS A 155 -9.03 -6.86 -13.30
CA LYS A 155 -9.12 -6.25 -11.96
C LYS A 155 -7.94 -6.54 -11.05
N ARG A 156 -6.91 -7.23 -11.54
CA ARG A 156 -5.70 -7.54 -10.74
C ARG A 156 -4.69 -6.43 -10.80
N VAL A 157 -4.12 -6.09 -9.65
CA VAL A 157 -2.87 -5.31 -9.60
C VAL A 157 -1.79 -6.10 -10.32
N ARG A 158 -1.19 -5.51 -11.36
CA ARG A 158 -0.13 -6.20 -12.08
C ARG A 158 1.18 -6.19 -11.29
N PRO A 159 1.99 -7.28 -11.34
CA PRO A 159 3.22 -7.37 -10.56
C PRO A 159 4.24 -6.25 -10.82
N GLU A 160 4.20 -5.63 -12.00
CA GLU A 160 5.15 -4.57 -12.35
C GLU A 160 4.90 -3.27 -11.57
N LEU A 161 3.66 -3.03 -11.12
CA LEU A 161 3.30 -1.78 -10.45
C LEU A 161 3.94 -1.67 -9.04
N PRO A 162 3.77 -2.65 -8.13
CA PRO A 162 4.43 -2.63 -6.82
C PRO A 162 5.96 -2.53 -6.93
N LEU A 163 6.55 -3.23 -7.90
CA LEU A 163 7.99 -3.17 -8.17
C LEU A 163 8.42 -1.75 -8.58
N TRP A 164 7.68 -1.14 -9.50
CA TRP A 164 7.96 0.23 -9.94
C TRP A 164 7.79 1.24 -8.79
N LEU A 165 6.69 1.17 -8.02
CA LEU A 165 6.42 2.03 -6.86
C LEU A 165 7.55 1.93 -5.83
N ALA A 166 7.98 0.71 -5.51
CA ALA A 166 9.10 0.48 -4.60
C ALA A 166 10.40 1.15 -5.06
N ALA A 167 10.65 1.20 -6.37
CA ALA A 167 11.82 1.82 -6.97
C ALA A 167 11.75 3.35 -7.07
N GLN A 168 10.57 3.97 -6.96
CA GLN A 168 10.42 5.43 -7.09
C GLN A 168 10.52 6.16 -5.74
N PRO A 169 11.54 7.01 -5.49
CA PRO A 169 11.77 7.65 -4.18
C PRO A 169 10.60 8.51 -3.67
N GLU A 170 9.90 9.19 -4.57
CA GLU A 170 8.79 10.10 -4.24
C GLU A 170 7.48 9.37 -3.95
N TRP A 171 7.38 8.08 -4.27
CA TRP A 171 6.13 7.31 -4.13
C TRP A 171 6.14 6.44 -2.88
N LEU A 172 5.19 6.64 -1.99
CA LEU A 172 4.99 5.85 -0.78
C LEU A 172 3.83 4.86 -0.99
N PRO A 173 4.10 3.61 -1.37
CA PRO A 173 3.08 2.59 -1.47
C PRO A 173 2.70 2.06 -0.08
N TYR A 174 1.40 1.94 0.16
CA TYR A 174 0.80 1.36 1.34
C TYR A 174 -0.19 0.27 0.94
N ASP A 175 -0.20 -0.80 1.73
CA ASP A 175 -1.07 -1.96 1.66
C ASP A 175 -1.80 -2.15 2.99
N PRO A 176 -2.83 -1.32 3.29
CA PRO A 176 -3.59 -1.43 4.52
C PRO A 176 -4.32 -2.77 4.60
N ALA A 177 -4.27 -3.41 5.75
CA ALA A 177 -4.94 -4.68 6.05
C ALA A 177 -6.37 -4.50 6.57
N SER A 178 -6.76 -3.32 7.03
CA SER A 178 -8.10 -3.04 7.53
C SER A 178 -8.66 -1.68 7.11
N ALA A 179 -9.98 -1.55 7.22
CA ALA A 179 -10.71 -0.29 7.06
C ALA A 179 -10.15 0.85 7.95
N GLN A 180 -9.85 0.52 9.21
CA GLN A 180 -9.34 1.45 10.21
C GLN A 180 -7.92 1.91 9.85
N GLU A 181 -7.09 0.99 9.36
CA GLU A 181 -5.74 1.30 8.90
C GLU A 181 -5.77 2.17 7.63
N LEU A 182 -6.59 1.83 6.63
CA LEU A 182 -6.78 2.67 5.43
C LEU A 182 -7.19 4.09 5.83
N HIS A 183 -8.18 4.19 6.73
CA HIS A 183 -8.67 5.47 7.20
C HIS A 183 -7.55 6.30 7.89
N ALA A 184 -6.80 5.69 8.81
CA ALA A 184 -5.68 6.34 9.49
C ALA A 184 -4.58 6.81 8.52
N LEU A 185 -4.25 5.97 7.52
CA LEU A 185 -3.25 6.31 6.51
C LEU A 185 -3.73 7.46 5.60
N LEU A 186 -5.00 7.46 5.22
CA LEU A 186 -5.56 8.54 4.41
C LEU A 186 -5.54 9.87 5.18
N CYS A 187 -5.95 9.88 6.46
CA CYS A 187 -5.83 11.04 7.33
C CYS A 187 -4.40 11.58 7.36
N ALA A 188 -3.44 10.70 7.64
CA ALA A 188 -2.05 11.08 7.77
C ALA A 188 -1.44 11.57 6.45
N ALA A 189 -1.81 10.96 5.32
CA ALA A 189 -1.39 11.41 4.00
C ALA A 189 -1.97 12.79 3.63
N LEU A 190 -3.24 13.05 3.98
CA LEU A 190 -3.86 14.36 3.79
C LEU A 190 -3.16 15.44 4.63
N ASP A 191 -2.91 15.15 5.91
CA ASP A 191 -2.20 16.06 6.81
C ASP A 191 -0.78 16.37 6.30
N ALA A 192 0.01 15.34 6.01
CA ALA A 192 1.39 15.51 5.53
C ALA A 192 1.45 16.31 4.22
N LEU A 193 0.71 15.91 3.19
CA LEU A 193 0.85 16.50 1.85
C LEU A 193 0.16 17.86 1.71
N TYR A 194 -1.00 18.05 2.36
CA TYR A 194 -1.84 19.22 2.11
C TYR A 194 -1.92 20.20 3.27
N VAL A 195 -1.74 19.75 4.52
CA VAL A 195 -1.71 20.65 5.68
C VAL A 195 -0.27 21.10 5.96
N GLN A 196 0.66 20.14 6.04
CA GLN A 196 2.07 20.43 6.31
C GLN A 196 2.86 20.82 5.05
N GLY A 197 2.30 20.56 3.87
CA GLY A 197 2.90 20.94 2.59
C GLY A 197 4.05 20.05 2.14
N GLU A 198 4.15 18.81 2.66
CA GLU A 198 5.13 17.85 2.19
C GLU A 198 4.92 17.52 0.70
N SER A 199 6.02 17.17 0.03
CA SER A 199 6.02 16.72 -1.37
C SER A 199 6.14 15.20 -1.43
N GLY A 200 5.52 14.59 -2.44
CA GLY A 200 5.53 13.14 -2.65
C GLY A 200 4.14 12.59 -2.93
N PHE A 201 4.10 11.33 -3.32
CA PHE A 201 2.89 10.65 -3.77
C PHE A 201 2.58 9.48 -2.85
N CYS A 202 1.41 9.45 -2.23
CA CYS A 202 0.96 8.28 -1.48
C CYS A 202 0.13 7.37 -2.38
N TYR A 203 0.42 6.08 -2.42
CA TYR A 203 -0.39 5.07 -3.11
C TYR A 203 -0.97 4.12 -2.06
N LEU A 204 -2.28 3.92 -2.04
CA LEU A 204 -2.98 3.06 -1.08
C LEU A 204 -3.77 1.98 -1.83
N SER A 205 -3.47 0.70 -1.59
CA SER A 205 -4.28 -0.41 -2.10
C SER A 205 -5.49 -0.65 -1.21
N ALA A 206 -6.68 -0.36 -1.73
CA ALA A 206 -7.94 -0.77 -1.14
C ALA A 206 -8.36 -2.12 -1.74
N HIS A 207 -8.45 -3.14 -0.89
CA HIS A 207 -8.95 -4.46 -1.26
C HIS A 207 -10.27 -4.76 -0.57
N ASP A 208 -11.00 -5.71 -1.13
CA ASP A 208 -12.34 -6.15 -0.73
C ASP A 208 -12.33 -7.23 0.36
N VAL A 209 -11.14 -7.59 0.87
CA VAL A 209 -11.05 -8.63 1.90
C VAL A 209 -11.61 -8.08 3.21
N PRO A 210 -12.49 -8.84 3.88
CA PRO A 210 -12.98 -8.45 5.19
C PRO A 210 -11.83 -8.17 6.15
N SER A 211 -11.84 -6.96 6.69
CA SER A 211 -10.99 -6.47 7.76
C SER A 211 -11.11 -7.40 8.96
N ILE A 212 -9.99 -7.56 9.65
CA ILE A 212 -10.01 -8.12 11.00
C ILE A 212 -10.77 -7.12 11.88
N GLU A 213 -11.87 -7.56 12.47
CA GLU A 213 -12.64 -6.73 13.41
C GLU A 213 -11.75 -6.30 14.58
N GLY A 214 -11.77 -5.00 14.88
CA GLY A 214 -10.98 -4.42 15.95
C GLY A 214 -11.41 -2.99 16.26
N PRO A 215 -11.03 -2.48 17.45
CA PRO A 215 -11.26 -1.07 17.77
C PRO A 215 -10.50 -0.18 16.76
N PRO A 216 -10.96 1.08 16.58
CA PRO A 216 -10.18 2.08 15.86
C PRO A 216 -8.74 2.15 16.38
N LEU A 217 -7.77 2.36 15.47
CA LEU A 217 -6.38 2.56 15.86
C LEU A 217 -6.28 3.77 16.78
N GLY A 218 -5.60 3.61 17.92
CA GLY A 218 -5.27 4.76 18.77
C GLY A 218 -4.35 5.74 18.03
N PRO A 219 -4.25 7.00 18.48
CA PRO A 219 -3.43 8.02 17.80
C PRO A 219 -1.96 7.60 17.60
N ALA A 220 -1.38 6.87 18.57
CA ALA A 220 -0.02 6.36 18.48
C ALA A 220 0.11 5.28 17.39
N ASP A 221 -0.81 4.32 17.35
CA ASP A 221 -0.81 3.26 16.33
C ASP A 221 -1.10 3.82 14.94
N ALA A 222 -1.97 4.82 14.82
CA ALA A 222 -2.22 5.52 13.56
C ALA A 222 -0.96 6.24 13.04
N HIS A 223 -0.21 6.88 13.93
CA HIS A 223 1.07 7.50 13.59
C HIS A 223 2.11 6.47 13.14
N ASP A 224 2.23 5.36 13.88
CA ASP A 224 3.19 4.30 13.56
C ASP A 224 2.79 3.52 12.29
N ALA A 225 1.49 3.31 12.05
CA ALA A 225 0.97 2.79 10.78
C ALA A 225 1.40 3.67 9.60
N PHE A 226 1.28 5.00 9.70
CA PHE A 226 1.76 5.90 8.66
C PHE A 226 3.28 5.86 8.50
N ARG A 227 4.05 5.54 9.56
CA ARG A 227 5.49 5.30 9.45
C ARG A 227 5.85 3.92 8.87
N GLY A 228 4.87 3.04 8.73
CA GLY A 228 4.96 1.81 7.95
C GLY A 228 4.76 0.53 8.74
N MET A 229 4.74 0.57 10.08
CA MET A 229 4.35 -0.58 10.91
C MET A 229 3.92 -0.19 12.33
N TYR A 230 3.02 -0.99 12.91
CA TYR A 230 2.66 -0.88 14.33
C TYR A 230 2.38 -2.28 14.91
N ARG A 231 2.42 -2.38 16.25
CA ARG A 231 2.24 -3.67 16.92
C ARG A 231 0.76 -3.98 17.06
N LEU A 232 0.32 -5.05 16.39
CA LEU A 232 -1.07 -5.49 16.46
C LEU A 232 -1.32 -6.42 17.65
N ARG A 233 -0.36 -7.29 17.97
CA ARG A 233 -0.47 -8.22 19.09
C ARG A 233 0.86 -8.36 19.81
N ALA A 234 0.89 -7.96 21.08
CA ALA A 234 2.04 -8.16 21.96
C ALA A 234 2.16 -9.62 22.40
N LEU A 235 3.36 -10.00 22.84
CA LEU A 235 3.57 -11.26 23.54
C LEU A 235 2.82 -11.25 24.89
N PRO A 236 2.38 -12.42 25.39
CA PRO A 236 1.87 -12.51 26.75
C PRO A 236 2.94 -12.07 27.75
N GLY A 237 2.54 -11.57 28.93
CA GLY A 237 3.45 -11.16 30.01
C GLY A 237 4.23 -12.30 30.68
N THR A 238 4.18 -13.50 30.10
CA THR A 238 4.99 -14.66 30.48
C THR A 238 6.29 -14.69 29.68
N HIS A 239 7.24 -15.55 30.04
CA HIS A 239 8.44 -15.81 29.25
C HIS A 239 8.29 -17.13 28.49
N PRO A 240 7.56 -17.15 27.35
CA PRO A 240 7.39 -18.36 26.56
C PRO A 240 8.75 -18.85 26.02
N PRO A 241 8.98 -20.18 25.97
CA PRO A 241 10.26 -20.74 25.55
C PRO A 241 10.55 -20.54 24.06
N TYR A 242 9.50 -20.41 23.24
CA TYR A 242 9.60 -20.23 21.79
C TYR A 242 8.86 -18.96 21.38
N VAL A 243 9.57 -18.03 20.76
CA VAL A 243 9.05 -16.72 20.36
C VAL A 243 9.43 -16.43 18.92
N ILE A 244 8.45 -15.99 18.13
CA ILE A 244 8.66 -15.45 16.80
C ILE A 244 7.88 -14.14 16.62
N ARG A 245 8.38 -13.27 15.75
CA ARG A 245 7.66 -12.08 15.30
C ARG A 245 7.14 -12.31 13.89
N LEU A 246 5.86 -12.06 13.68
CA LEU A 246 5.21 -12.16 12.38
C LEU A 246 4.79 -10.77 11.92
N CYS A 247 5.26 -10.35 10.76
CA CYS A 247 4.91 -9.08 10.13
C CYS A 247 4.01 -9.37 8.92
N GLY A 248 2.85 -8.73 8.84
CA GLY A 248 1.89 -8.90 7.74
C GLY A 248 1.46 -7.57 7.14
N ALA A 249 1.22 -7.55 5.83
CA ALA A 249 0.69 -6.40 5.10
C ALA A 249 -0.55 -6.79 4.30
N GLY A 250 -1.48 -5.85 4.14
CA GLY A 250 -2.70 -6.02 3.37
C GLY A 250 -3.44 -7.31 3.67
N ARG A 251 -3.89 -7.99 2.61
CA ARG A 251 -4.63 -9.26 2.68
C ARG A 251 -3.85 -10.37 3.40
N ALA A 252 -2.51 -10.36 3.31
CA ALA A 252 -1.70 -11.40 3.91
C ALA A 252 -1.71 -11.35 5.45
N LEU A 253 -2.11 -10.23 6.07
CA LEU A 253 -2.20 -10.12 7.52
C LEU A 253 -3.21 -11.10 8.13
N ALA A 254 -4.32 -11.38 7.43
CA ALA A 254 -5.30 -12.37 7.88
C ALA A 254 -4.67 -13.78 7.98
N ASN A 255 -3.91 -14.17 6.97
CA ASN A 255 -3.17 -15.45 6.97
C ASN A 255 -2.08 -15.48 8.05
N VAL A 256 -1.42 -14.35 8.30
CA VAL A 256 -0.44 -14.23 9.39
C VAL A 256 -1.09 -14.44 10.75
N LEU A 257 -2.26 -13.85 11.01
CA LEU A 257 -2.97 -14.02 12.27
C LEU A 257 -3.41 -15.46 12.50
N GLU A 258 -3.90 -16.13 11.46
CA GLU A 258 -4.28 -17.54 11.56
C GLU A 258 -3.06 -18.44 11.73
N ALA A 259 -1.95 -18.17 11.03
CA ALA A 259 -0.69 -18.88 11.24
C ALA A 259 -0.18 -18.70 12.67
N ALA A 260 -0.34 -17.50 13.23
CA ALA A 260 0.01 -17.22 14.61
C ALA A 260 -0.84 -18.01 15.62
N ARG A 261 -2.12 -18.27 15.32
CA ARG A 261 -2.97 -19.16 16.11
C ARG A 261 -2.47 -20.61 16.02
N TRP A 262 -2.14 -21.10 14.83
CA TRP A 262 -1.64 -22.47 14.64
C TRP A 262 -0.31 -22.68 15.34
N LEU A 263 0.62 -21.73 15.23
CA LEU A 263 1.90 -21.74 15.94
C LEU A 263 1.72 -21.83 17.46
N GLN A 264 0.74 -21.11 18.01
CA GLN A 264 0.46 -21.16 19.44
C GLN A 264 -0.18 -22.48 19.87
N LEU A 265 -1.22 -22.93 19.17
CA LEU A 265 -2.02 -24.10 19.54
C LEU A 265 -1.31 -25.42 19.26
N ASP A 266 -0.71 -25.57 18.08
CA ASP A 266 -0.13 -26.83 17.63
C ASP A 266 1.34 -26.97 18.06
N TRP A 267 2.06 -25.86 18.23
CA TRP A 267 3.52 -25.86 18.39
C TRP A 267 4.01 -25.20 19.68
N GLY A 268 3.12 -24.58 20.46
CA GLY A 268 3.50 -23.85 21.67
C GLY A 268 4.42 -22.65 21.41
N VAL A 269 4.39 -22.10 20.20
CA VAL A 269 5.20 -20.95 19.78
C VAL A 269 4.40 -19.67 20.00
N ALA A 270 4.90 -18.80 20.89
CA ALA A 270 4.32 -17.49 21.09
C ALA A 270 4.68 -16.54 19.94
N CYS A 271 3.70 -15.77 19.48
CA CYS A 271 3.85 -14.90 18.31
C CYS A 271 3.54 -13.45 18.68
N GLU A 272 4.52 -12.56 18.50
CA GLU A 272 4.29 -11.11 18.39
C GLU A 272 3.84 -10.82 16.95
N VAL A 273 2.74 -10.09 16.77
CA VAL A 273 2.20 -9.79 15.43
C VAL A 273 2.26 -8.28 15.16
N TRP A 274 2.76 -7.93 13.99
CA TRP A 274 2.93 -6.56 13.51
C TRP A 274 2.14 -6.35 12.22
N SER A 275 1.34 -5.29 12.17
CA SER A 275 0.82 -4.79 10.89
C SER A 275 1.89 -3.94 10.24
N CYS A 276 2.13 -4.14 8.95
CA CYS A 276 3.17 -3.48 8.18
C CYS A 276 2.58 -2.88 6.89
N PRO A 277 1.77 -1.82 6.98
CA PRO A 277 1.11 -1.25 5.82
C PRO A 277 2.12 -0.72 4.80
N SER A 278 3.40 -0.46 5.13
CA SER A 278 4.40 -0.14 4.12
C SER A 278 5.81 -0.63 4.46
N TYR A 279 6.20 -1.78 3.90
CA TYR A 279 7.59 -2.23 3.93
C TYR A 279 8.55 -1.26 3.23
N THR A 280 8.09 -0.63 2.14
CA THR A 280 8.90 0.34 1.38
C THR A 280 9.20 1.60 2.17
N ARG A 281 8.23 2.13 2.93
CA ARG A 281 8.48 3.28 3.79
C ARG A 281 9.50 2.95 4.88
N LEU A 282 9.36 1.78 5.53
CA LEU A 282 10.30 1.33 6.57
C LEU A 282 11.73 1.20 6.05
N ALA A 283 11.90 0.56 4.89
CA ALA A 283 13.21 0.37 4.28
C ALA A 283 13.86 1.71 3.88
N ARG A 284 13.06 2.67 3.39
CA ARG A 284 13.55 4.01 3.05
C ARG A 284 13.94 4.81 4.27
N GLU A 285 13.10 4.86 5.31
CA GLU A 285 13.45 5.53 6.56
C GLU A 285 14.75 4.97 7.15
N ALA A 286 14.92 3.64 7.13
CA ALA A 286 16.11 2.99 7.64
C ALA A 286 17.36 3.26 6.77
N GLY A 287 17.23 3.24 5.46
CA GLY A 287 18.29 3.61 4.53
C GLY A 287 18.71 5.08 4.68
N ASP A 288 17.75 5.98 4.84
CA ASP A 288 18.02 7.40 5.08
C ASP A 288 18.71 7.65 6.41
N ALA A 289 18.26 6.99 7.48
CA ALA A 289 18.91 7.06 8.78
C ALA A 289 20.36 6.54 8.72
N GLY A 290 20.60 5.41 8.02
CA GLY A 290 21.95 4.87 7.81
C GLY A 290 22.84 5.82 7.00
N ARG A 291 22.31 6.41 5.93
CA ARG A 291 23.02 7.42 5.13
C ARG A 291 23.36 8.66 5.96
N MET A 292 22.44 9.16 6.77
CA MET A 292 22.69 10.30 7.67
C MET A 292 23.75 9.97 8.71
N ALA A 293 23.73 8.78 9.30
CA ALA A 293 24.75 8.34 10.25
C ALA A 293 26.15 8.30 9.61
N MET A 294 26.27 7.85 8.35
CA MET A 294 27.54 7.87 7.62
C MET A 294 28.04 9.28 7.33
N LEU A 295 27.15 10.24 7.03
CA LEU A 295 27.52 11.62 6.70
C LEU A 295 27.81 12.48 7.93
N HIS A 296 27.28 12.13 9.10
CA HIS A 296 27.35 12.93 10.32
C HIS A 296 27.94 12.12 11.49
N GLY A 297 29.14 11.55 11.29
CA GLY A 297 29.77 10.56 12.17
C GLY A 297 29.95 10.94 13.66
N GLU A 298 29.82 12.21 14.04
CA GLU A 298 29.88 12.66 15.44
C GLU A 298 28.48 12.88 16.08
N SER A 299 27.40 12.78 15.30
CA SER A 299 26.03 12.94 15.80
C SER A 299 25.42 11.60 16.22
N THR A 300 24.53 11.62 17.23
CA THR A 300 23.76 10.42 17.61
C THR A 300 22.90 9.97 16.43
N ALA A 301 23.24 8.82 15.84
CA ALA A 301 22.50 8.24 14.73
C ALA A 301 21.03 8.01 15.11
N ARG A 302 20.11 8.52 14.29
CA ARG A 302 18.67 8.32 14.47
C ARG A 302 18.35 6.83 14.33
N VAL A 303 17.78 6.22 15.37
CA VAL A 303 17.33 4.81 15.31
C VAL A 303 16.14 4.73 14.35
N PRO A 304 16.20 3.94 13.26
CA PRO A 304 15.09 3.75 12.33
C PRO A 304 13.82 3.22 13.00
N HIS A 305 12.64 3.57 12.48
CA HIS A 305 11.37 3.07 13.01
C HIS A 305 11.28 1.55 13.10
N VAL A 306 11.68 0.83 12.04
CA VAL A 306 11.68 -0.65 12.04
C VAL A 306 12.51 -1.24 13.18
N MET A 307 13.66 -0.62 13.48
CA MET A 307 14.52 -1.04 14.60
C MET A 307 13.92 -0.67 15.95
N ARG A 308 13.23 0.48 16.07
CA ARG A 308 12.50 0.83 17.31
C ARG A 308 11.35 -0.13 17.59
N CYS A 309 10.62 -0.54 16.54
CA CYS A 309 9.48 -1.44 16.66
C CYS A 309 9.93 -2.86 17.03
N LEU A 310 10.85 -3.43 16.25
CA LEU A 310 11.32 -4.80 16.49
C LEU A 310 12.32 -4.87 17.65
N GLY A 311 12.87 -3.74 18.08
CA GLY A 311 13.86 -3.68 19.15
C GLY A 311 15.10 -4.53 18.86
N ASP A 312 15.81 -4.84 19.92
CA ASP A 312 17.07 -5.59 19.99
C ASP A 312 16.86 -7.08 20.36
N GLY A 313 15.61 -7.52 20.41
CA GLY A 313 15.25 -8.91 20.72
C GLY A 313 15.74 -9.90 19.64
N ARG A 314 16.23 -11.06 20.09
CA ARG A 314 16.73 -12.15 19.21
C ARG A 314 15.64 -12.97 18.52
N ALA A 315 14.36 -12.73 18.85
CA ALA A 315 13.25 -13.47 18.27
C ALA A 315 13.27 -13.37 16.73
N PRO A 316 13.27 -14.49 16.00
CA PRO A 316 13.25 -14.46 14.54
C PRO A 316 12.03 -13.70 14.01
N VAL A 317 12.18 -13.09 12.84
CA VAL A 317 11.16 -12.27 12.19
C VAL A 317 10.79 -12.89 10.85
N LEU A 318 9.50 -13.14 10.64
CA LEU A 318 8.93 -13.55 9.36
C LEU A 318 8.03 -12.45 8.82
N ALA A 319 8.42 -11.84 7.70
CA ALA A 319 7.63 -10.83 7.02
C ALA A 319 6.83 -11.44 5.86
N VAL A 320 5.55 -11.09 5.74
CA VAL A 320 4.62 -11.68 4.78
C VAL A 320 3.88 -10.56 4.05
N THR A 321 3.73 -10.71 2.74
CA THR A 321 2.99 -9.77 1.88
C THR A 321 2.19 -10.52 0.83
N GLY A 322 1.09 -9.93 0.36
CA GLY A 322 0.32 -10.42 -0.80
C GLY A 322 0.95 -10.07 -2.15
N TYR A 323 2.08 -9.36 -2.16
CA TYR A 323 2.90 -9.08 -3.34
C TYR A 323 4.09 -10.04 -3.43
N ALA A 324 4.92 -9.89 -4.46
CA ALA A 324 6.14 -10.69 -4.56
C ALA A 324 7.10 -10.45 -3.37
N ARG A 325 7.80 -11.50 -2.95
CA ARG A 325 8.63 -11.59 -1.74
C ARG A 325 9.60 -10.43 -1.57
N HIS A 326 10.13 -9.92 -2.68
CA HIS A 326 11.08 -8.81 -2.67
C HIS A 326 10.53 -7.56 -1.97
N ILE A 327 9.20 -7.33 -1.94
CA ILE A 327 8.58 -6.19 -1.25
C ILE A 327 8.80 -6.30 0.26
N ALA A 328 8.43 -7.42 0.88
CA ALA A 328 8.67 -7.65 2.31
C ALA A 328 10.17 -7.79 2.63
N ASN A 329 10.96 -8.31 1.69
CA ASN A 329 12.41 -8.50 1.89
C ASN A 329 13.20 -7.19 2.01
N GLN A 330 12.61 -6.04 1.64
CA GLN A 330 13.26 -4.71 1.71
C GLN A 330 13.73 -4.35 3.12
N ILE A 331 13.02 -4.79 4.15
CA ILE A 331 13.37 -4.45 5.54
C ILE A 331 14.44 -5.36 6.14
N GLY A 332 14.78 -6.48 5.48
CA GLY A 332 15.60 -7.55 6.08
C GLY A 332 16.98 -7.11 6.55
N ALA A 333 17.61 -6.16 5.84
CA ALA A 333 18.92 -5.61 6.22
C ALA A 333 18.89 -4.79 7.52
N PHE A 334 17.72 -4.35 7.96
CA PHE A 334 17.52 -3.49 9.14
C PHE A 334 16.94 -4.25 10.33
N VAL A 335 16.69 -5.55 10.19
CA VAL A 335 16.16 -6.41 11.26
C VAL A 335 17.35 -7.02 12.04
N PRO A 336 17.50 -6.76 13.35
CA PRO A 336 18.65 -7.22 14.14
C PRO A 336 18.53 -8.68 14.61
N ALA A 337 17.72 -9.49 13.93
CA ALA A 337 17.44 -10.89 14.25
C ALA A 337 17.38 -11.72 12.97
N ARG A 338 17.32 -13.05 13.11
CA ARG A 338 17.12 -13.93 11.97
C ARG A 338 15.84 -13.54 11.23
N PHE A 339 15.96 -13.27 9.94
CA PHE A 339 14.87 -12.75 9.12
C PHE A 339 14.59 -13.65 7.91
N ALA A 340 13.30 -13.79 7.57
CA ALA A 340 12.88 -14.22 6.24
C ALA A 340 11.63 -13.45 5.79
N ALA A 341 11.44 -13.41 4.48
CA ALA A 341 10.27 -12.83 3.84
C ALA A 341 9.54 -13.89 3.01
N LEU A 342 8.22 -13.76 2.92
CA LEU A 342 7.34 -14.53 2.04
C LEU A 342 6.46 -13.58 1.22
N GLY A 343 6.24 -13.92 -0.03
CA GLY A 343 5.35 -13.21 -0.94
C GLY A 343 4.49 -14.15 -1.79
N SER A 344 3.65 -13.57 -2.64
CA SER A 344 2.73 -14.29 -3.52
C SER A 344 3.41 -15.23 -4.52
N ASP A 345 4.70 -15.02 -4.78
CA ASP A 345 5.56 -15.86 -5.62
C ASP A 345 6.15 -17.07 -4.86
N ASP A 346 6.06 -17.09 -3.53
CA ASP A 346 6.32 -18.29 -2.73
C ASP A 346 5.05 -19.17 -2.73
N THR A 347 4.82 -19.87 -3.84
CA THR A 347 3.75 -20.87 -3.91
C THR A 347 4.12 -22.11 -3.09
N ASP A 348 3.14 -22.68 -2.38
CA ASP A 348 3.20 -24.07 -1.95
C ASP A 348 3.36 -24.90 -3.23
N ALA A 349 4.59 -25.33 -3.55
CA ALA A 349 4.94 -25.95 -4.83
C ALA A 349 4.21 -27.29 -5.10
N LEU A 350 3.35 -27.74 -4.19
CA LEU A 350 2.50 -28.90 -4.32
C LEU A 350 1.11 -28.50 -3.82
N GLY A 351 0.12 -28.47 -4.73
CA GLY A 351 -1.28 -28.30 -4.38
C GLY A 351 -1.73 -29.42 -3.43
N GLY A 352 -1.61 -29.19 -2.13
CA GLY A 352 -2.11 -30.10 -1.11
C GLY A 352 -3.64 -30.01 -1.07
N LYS A 353 -4.29 -31.04 -1.60
CA LYS A 353 -5.71 -31.30 -1.32
C LYS A 353 -5.86 -31.59 0.16
N ASP A 354 -6.88 -31.04 0.80
CA ASP A 354 -7.24 -31.48 2.15
C ASP A 354 -7.81 -32.91 2.14
N GLU A 355 -8.00 -33.51 3.33
CA GLU A 355 -8.56 -34.87 3.49
C GLU A 355 -10.00 -35.02 2.92
N GLY A 356 -10.67 -33.90 2.59
CA GLY A 356 -11.97 -33.85 1.94
C GLY A 356 -11.92 -33.74 0.40
N GLY A 357 -10.72 -33.61 -0.19
CA GLY A 357 -10.54 -33.45 -1.63
C GLY A 357 -10.84 -32.04 -2.18
N GLU A 358 -11.06 -31.06 -1.32
CA GLU A 358 -11.15 -29.66 -1.72
C GLU A 358 -9.72 -29.09 -1.89
N SER A 359 -9.46 -28.48 -3.05
CA SER A 359 -8.33 -27.55 -3.15
C SER A 359 -8.60 -26.41 -2.17
N LEU A 360 -7.68 -26.16 -1.22
CA LEU A 360 -7.70 -24.90 -0.47
C LEU A 360 -7.83 -23.78 -1.50
N LYS A 361 -8.97 -23.08 -1.48
CA LYS A 361 -9.35 -22.08 -2.47
C LYS A 361 -8.16 -21.16 -2.70
N SER A 362 -7.52 -21.34 -3.84
CA SER A 362 -6.25 -20.72 -4.20
C SER A 362 -6.48 -19.24 -4.49
N GLY A 363 -6.51 -18.44 -3.43
CA GLY A 363 -6.78 -17.00 -3.47
C GLY A 363 -5.65 -16.16 -2.88
N ASP A 364 -5.20 -16.50 -1.67
CA ASP A 364 -4.30 -15.66 -0.87
C ASP A 364 -2.98 -16.39 -0.56
N THR A 365 -1.99 -16.21 -1.44
CA THR A 365 -0.60 -16.66 -1.24
C THR A 365 0.20 -15.51 -0.61
N PRO A 366 1.06 -15.74 0.41
CA PRO A 366 1.37 -17.02 1.06
C PRO A 366 0.22 -17.60 1.91
N GLY A 367 0.01 -18.92 1.81
CA GLY A 367 -0.99 -19.63 2.61
C GLY A 367 -0.55 -19.86 4.06
N VAL A 368 -1.53 -20.06 4.95
CA VAL A 368 -1.31 -20.26 6.41
C VAL A 368 -0.30 -21.38 6.69
N ARG A 369 -0.46 -22.54 6.03
CA ARG A 369 0.44 -23.71 6.18
C ARG A 369 1.89 -23.33 5.87
N TRP A 370 2.12 -22.62 4.77
CA TRP A 370 3.45 -22.18 4.35
C TRP A 370 4.07 -21.19 5.34
N ILE A 371 3.28 -20.26 5.87
CA ILE A 371 3.72 -19.30 6.89
C ILE A 371 4.16 -20.05 8.16
N VAL A 372 3.36 -21.00 8.65
CA VAL A 372 3.70 -21.83 9.82
C VAL A 372 4.99 -22.61 9.58
N LEU A 373 5.13 -23.28 8.44
CA LEU A 373 6.32 -24.07 8.13
C LEU A 373 7.58 -23.20 8.12
N ASN A 374 7.54 -22.02 7.51
CA ASN A 374 8.68 -21.10 7.47
C ASN A 374 8.99 -20.50 8.85
N ALA A 375 7.98 -20.22 9.67
CA ALA A 375 8.17 -19.79 11.05
C ALA A 375 8.92 -20.85 11.87
N LEU A 376 8.50 -22.12 11.80
CA LEU A 376 9.19 -23.23 12.46
C LEU A 376 10.62 -23.41 11.93
N ARG A 377 10.84 -23.28 10.61
CA ARG A 377 12.17 -23.33 10.00
C ARG A 377 13.09 -22.23 10.53
N LEU A 378 12.59 -21.02 10.74
CA LEU A 378 13.37 -19.94 11.34
C LEU A 378 13.80 -20.29 12.77
N LEU A 379 12.87 -20.78 13.60
CA LEU A 379 13.15 -21.16 14.99
C LEU A 379 14.15 -22.32 15.09
N VAL A 380 14.05 -23.31 14.21
CA VAL A 380 15.03 -24.41 14.14
C VAL A 380 16.39 -23.92 13.69
N SER A 381 16.43 -23.04 12.69
CA SER A 381 17.69 -22.46 12.19
C SER A 381 18.37 -21.60 13.25
N ASP A 382 17.60 -21.03 14.17
CA ASP A 382 18.09 -20.28 15.33
C ASP A 382 18.52 -21.17 16.51
N GLY A 383 18.34 -22.49 16.40
CA GLY A 383 18.68 -23.45 17.44
C GLY A 383 17.71 -23.47 18.63
N VAL A 384 16.61 -22.72 18.54
CA VAL A 384 15.60 -22.60 19.60
C VAL A 384 14.63 -23.79 19.58
N LEU A 385 14.35 -24.34 18.40
CA LEU A 385 13.44 -25.47 18.21
C LEU A 385 14.18 -26.71 17.67
N PRO A 386 13.84 -27.94 18.11
CA PRO A 386 14.42 -29.17 17.56
C PRO A 386 14.07 -29.39 16.08
N ARG A 387 14.98 -29.98 15.30
CA ARG A 387 14.81 -30.21 13.84
C ARG A 387 13.63 -31.13 13.53
N GLU A 388 13.32 -32.05 14.44
CA GLU A 388 12.24 -33.04 14.31
C GLU A 388 10.87 -32.36 14.15
N ARG A 389 10.71 -31.15 14.70
CA ARG A 389 9.47 -30.36 14.57
C ARG A 389 9.14 -29.96 13.14
N ILE A 390 10.15 -29.73 12.29
CA ILE A 390 9.91 -29.45 10.87
C ILE A 390 9.33 -30.69 10.19
N ALA A 391 9.94 -31.87 10.41
CA ALA A 391 9.46 -33.11 9.81
C ALA A 391 8.04 -33.47 10.29
N GLU A 392 7.72 -33.18 11.55
CA GLU A 392 6.36 -33.28 12.09
C GLU A 392 5.40 -32.34 11.36
N ALA A 393 5.76 -31.07 11.15
CA ALA A 393 4.92 -30.07 10.49
C ALA A 393 4.68 -30.39 9.02
N THR A 394 5.73 -30.78 8.29
CA THR A 394 5.70 -31.22 6.90
C THR A 394 4.71 -32.38 6.72
N ARG A 395 4.74 -33.39 7.61
CA ARG A 395 3.76 -34.49 7.60
C ARG A 395 2.34 -34.02 7.93
N ARG A 396 2.17 -33.20 8.99
CA ARG A 396 0.86 -32.72 9.44
C ARG A 396 0.14 -31.88 8.37
N TYR A 397 0.89 -31.06 7.63
CA TYR A 397 0.31 -30.14 6.65
C TYR A 397 0.32 -30.65 5.20
N GLY A 398 0.84 -31.87 4.97
CA GLY A 398 0.85 -32.51 3.65
C GLY A 398 1.76 -31.81 2.63
N VAL A 399 2.82 -31.15 3.09
CA VAL A 399 3.80 -30.46 2.23
C VAL A 399 4.95 -31.43 1.97
N VAL A 400 4.88 -32.30 0.94
CA VAL A 400 5.92 -33.31 0.66
C VAL A 400 6.55 -33.11 -0.71
#